data_AF-A0A5N6RJB3-F1
#
_entry.id   AF-A0A5N6RJB3-F1
#
_cell.length_a   1.000
_cell.length_b   1.000
_cell.length_c   1.000
_cell.angle_alpha   90.00
_cell.angle_beta   90.00
_cell.angle_gamma   90.00
#
_symmetry.space_group_name_H-M   'P 1'
#
loop_
_entity.id
_entity.type
_entity.pdbx_description
1 polymer ?
#
loop_
_entity_poly.entity_id
_entity_poly.type
_entity_poly.pdbx_seq_one_letter_code
_entity_poly.pdbx_strand_id
1 'polypeptide(L)'
;MANRALVNLLLLLLIKGAHSDVYFYYENKCSYPVWLAARPSVGDSDPERGVETLYIFPMPDQWSGSIWARTKCSFNASYYFSCETGDCGSGIKECQNPPPALPVTLLNFVIKLPVVSYEVSLNHGFNVPVRIKPDGGSLINGAGPCPVVDCIGDIASVCPSPLVAKNRDGRYVGCYSACDVFKNPRACQPNAYSKTFKQVCKLAHTYPGGHSDIIFKYENQCNYTVWLSARPSVSDADPESGPGTLEIFTMPDQWTGSIWVRTKCSFNDSYYFSCETGDCGSGTQDCQSPPPTYPVTLMNFDIKTPAVSYEVSLNHGHNVPVRIQPDGGSLVGGRAPCPVVDCVEDISNVCPSPLVATNKDGWYVGCYSACDALKDPKYCCTGNFSSPAACQPNDYSKTFKQLCKLAHTYPHDNDPPTYKCSGATSYNITFCPF
;
A
#
# COMPACT_ATOMS: atom_id res chain seq x y z
N MET A 1 -56.41 -34.24 32.49
CA MET A 1 -56.10 -33.84 31.10
C MET A 1 -54.78 -33.08 31.10
N ALA A 2 -53.87 -33.44 30.18
CA ALA A 2 -52.50 -32.93 29.92
C ALA A 2 -51.48 -33.10 31.07
N ASN A 3 -50.44 -33.96 31.08
CA ASN A 3 -49.50 -34.56 30.10
C ASN A 3 -48.35 -33.63 29.62
N ARG A 4 -47.12 -33.94 30.11
CA ARG A 4 -45.73 -33.94 29.51
C ARG A 4 -45.41 -32.89 28.41
N ALA A 5 -44.23 -32.27 28.27
CA ALA A 5 -42.84 -32.67 28.48
C ALA A 5 -41.87 -31.46 28.35
N LEU A 6 -40.61 -31.68 28.77
CA LEU A 6 -39.43 -30.81 28.65
C LEU A 6 -39.17 -30.22 27.24
N VAL A 7 -38.59 -29.01 27.20
CA VAL A 7 -37.62 -28.62 26.17
C VAL A 7 -36.40 -27.94 26.82
N ASN A 8 -35.23 -28.50 26.50
CA ASN A 8 -33.88 -28.06 26.81
C ASN A 8 -33.64 -26.58 26.51
N LEU A 9 -33.08 -25.83 27.47
CA LEU A 9 -32.33 -24.62 27.15
C LEU A 9 -30.85 -24.97 27.06
N LEU A 10 -30.44 -25.27 25.83
CA LEU A 10 -29.07 -25.51 25.40
C LEU A 10 -28.25 -24.21 25.54
N LEU A 11 -27.09 -24.35 26.16
CA LEU A 11 -25.86 -23.54 26.02
C LEU A 11 -25.93 -22.37 25.01
N LEU A 12 -26.07 -21.12 25.49
CA LEU A 12 -25.64 -19.95 24.73
C LEU A 12 -24.15 -19.73 25.01
N LEU A 13 -23.36 -20.15 24.02
CA LEU A 13 -21.94 -19.85 23.88
C LEU A 13 -21.67 -18.34 24.02
N LEU A 14 -20.61 -18.04 24.75
CA LEU A 14 -19.69 -16.90 24.62
C LEU A 14 -19.99 -15.98 23.42
N ILE A 15 -20.68 -14.87 23.67
CA ILE A 15 -20.49 -13.68 22.84
C ILE A 15 -19.28 -12.97 23.45
N LYS A 16 -18.09 -13.27 22.92
CA LYS A 16 -16.99 -12.29 23.02
C LYS A 16 -17.48 -11.06 22.27
N GLY A 17 -18.02 -10.09 23.00
CA GLY A 17 -18.25 -8.76 22.44
C GLY A 17 -16.93 -8.25 21.91
N ALA A 18 -16.92 -7.75 20.68
CA ALA A 18 -15.80 -7.02 20.13
C ALA A 18 -15.49 -5.84 21.07
N HIS A 19 -14.44 -5.98 21.87
CA HIS A 19 -13.90 -4.85 22.63
C HIS A 19 -13.25 -3.93 21.60
N SER A 20 -13.70 -2.67 21.54
CA SER A 20 -12.98 -1.64 20.79
C SER A 20 -11.85 -1.14 21.67
N ASP A 21 -10.61 -1.34 21.21
CA ASP A 21 -9.38 -0.95 21.91
C ASP A 21 -8.79 0.36 21.37
N VAL A 22 -9.43 1.01 20.39
CA VAL A 22 -9.04 2.33 19.83
C VAL A 22 -10.22 3.28 19.84
N TYR A 23 -10.02 4.47 20.39
CA TYR A 23 -11.00 5.54 20.43
C TYR A 23 -10.52 6.74 19.61
N PHE A 24 -11.41 7.26 18.77
CA PHE A 24 -11.15 8.51 18.06
C PHE A 24 -11.83 9.66 18.80
N TYR A 25 -11.03 10.67 19.12
CA TYR A 25 -11.47 11.92 19.72
C TYR A 25 -11.56 12.97 18.62
N TYR A 26 -12.78 13.34 18.27
CA TYR A 26 -13.04 14.39 17.30
C TYR A 26 -13.35 15.71 18.01
N GLU A 27 -12.63 16.77 17.63
CA GLU A 27 -12.80 18.12 18.17
C GLU A 27 -13.02 19.12 17.03
N ASN A 28 -14.20 19.76 16.99
CA ASN A 28 -14.47 20.82 16.02
C ASN A 28 -13.97 22.19 16.52
N LYS A 29 -12.84 22.66 15.97
CA LYS A 29 -12.28 24.01 16.24
C LYS A 29 -12.64 25.05 15.20
N CYS A 30 -13.47 24.70 14.21
CA CYS A 30 -13.97 25.66 13.25
C CYS A 30 -15.02 26.57 13.91
N SER A 31 -15.14 27.81 13.44
CA SER A 31 -16.20 28.74 13.86
C SER A 31 -17.59 28.38 13.32
N TYR A 32 -17.72 27.24 12.65
CA TYR A 32 -18.94 26.77 12.01
C TYR A 32 -19.14 25.26 12.26
N PRO A 33 -20.37 24.77 12.13
CA PRO A 33 -20.66 23.34 12.27
C PRO A 33 -20.00 22.50 11.19
N VAL A 34 -19.49 21.34 11.58
CA VAL A 34 -18.87 20.35 10.69
C VAL A 34 -19.56 19.00 10.90
N TRP A 35 -19.78 18.29 9.81
CA TRP A 35 -20.35 16.95 9.81
C TRP A 35 -19.30 15.96 9.39
N LEU A 36 -19.02 14.96 10.21
CA LEU A 36 -18.12 13.89 9.82
C LEU A 36 -18.80 12.91 8.86
N ALA A 37 -17.96 12.25 8.07
CA ALA A 37 -18.30 11.11 7.24
C ALA A 37 -17.11 10.16 7.18
N ALA A 38 -17.38 8.87 7.02
CA ALA A 38 -16.37 7.83 6.93
C ALA A 38 -16.68 6.79 5.84
N ARG A 39 -15.64 6.24 5.23
CA ARG A 39 -15.70 5.14 4.26
C ARG A 39 -14.59 4.11 4.52
N PRO A 40 -14.91 2.84 4.78
CA PRO A 40 -16.26 2.32 5.02
C PRO A 40 -16.86 2.91 6.29
N SER A 41 -18.19 3.03 6.35
CA SER A 41 -18.89 3.67 7.48
C SER A 41 -18.57 2.97 8.82
N VAL A 42 -18.48 3.75 9.89
CA VAL A 42 -18.06 3.27 11.23
C VAL A 42 -19.18 3.50 12.25
N GLY A 43 -20.21 2.67 12.21
CA GLY A 43 -21.39 2.83 13.08
C GLY A 43 -22.13 4.15 12.82
N ASP A 44 -22.64 4.77 13.89
CA ASP A 44 -23.35 6.07 13.87
C ASP A 44 -22.33 7.24 13.69
N SER A 45 -21.51 7.16 12.63
CA SER A 45 -20.31 7.97 12.40
C SER A 45 -20.57 9.42 11.97
N ASP A 46 -21.82 9.83 11.84
CA ASP A 46 -22.20 11.08 11.17
C ASP A 46 -22.92 12.07 12.11
N PRO A 47 -22.36 12.39 13.30
CA PRO A 47 -22.98 13.37 14.16
C PRO A 47 -22.85 14.77 13.56
N GLU A 48 -23.93 15.54 13.64
CA GLU A 48 -23.88 17.00 13.54
C GLU A 48 -23.07 17.55 14.70
N ARG A 49 -22.06 18.37 14.44
CA ARG A 49 -21.26 18.96 15.50
C ARG A 49 -21.29 20.47 15.45
N GLY A 50 -21.85 21.05 16.51
CA GLY A 50 -21.73 22.47 16.80
C GLY A 50 -20.28 22.87 17.04
N VAL A 51 -20.07 24.18 17.16
CA VAL A 51 -18.76 24.79 17.44
C VAL A 51 -18.25 24.29 18.80
N GLU A 52 -16.96 23.95 18.90
CA GLU A 52 -16.27 23.54 20.15
C GLU A 52 -16.83 22.27 20.82
N THR A 53 -17.31 21.30 20.04
CA THR A 53 -17.82 20.02 20.56
C THR A 53 -16.78 18.89 20.43
N LEU A 54 -16.63 18.10 21.50
CA LEU A 54 -15.83 16.86 21.54
C LEU A 54 -16.74 15.64 21.38
N TYR A 55 -16.36 14.72 20.50
CA TYR A 55 -17.01 13.42 20.35
C TYR A 55 -16.02 12.28 20.40
N ILE A 56 -16.43 11.20 21.05
CA ILE A 56 -15.63 9.99 21.20
C ILE A 56 -16.43 8.87 20.55
N PHE A 57 -15.82 8.19 19.58
CA PHE A 57 -16.41 6.99 19.00
C PHE A 57 -15.42 5.83 18.96
N PRO A 58 -15.88 4.60 19.24
CA PRO A 58 -15.06 3.41 19.16
C PRO A 58 -14.76 3.08 17.69
N MET A 59 -13.50 2.72 17.42
CA MET A 59 -13.07 2.20 16.13
C MET A 59 -12.94 0.68 16.18
N PRO A 60 -13.24 -0.05 15.09
CA PRO A 60 -12.89 -1.47 15.00
C PRO A 60 -11.38 -1.66 15.12
N ASP A 61 -10.97 -2.75 15.77
CA ASP A 61 -9.57 -3.17 15.92
C ASP A 61 -8.88 -3.53 14.58
N GLN A 62 -9.70 -3.79 13.55
CA GLN A 62 -9.32 -3.97 12.16
C GLN A 62 -10.20 -3.09 11.26
N TRP A 63 -9.72 -1.89 10.93
CA TRP A 63 -10.44 -0.97 10.04
C TRP A 63 -9.46 -0.26 9.12
N SER A 64 -9.81 -0.11 7.85
CA SER A 64 -9.02 0.67 6.90
C SER A 64 -9.96 1.52 6.07
N GLY A 65 -9.68 2.81 5.98
CA GLY A 65 -10.59 3.74 5.31
C GLY A 65 -10.23 5.20 5.48
N SER A 66 -11.14 6.05 5.01
CA SER A 66 -11.01 7.50 5.05
C SER A 66 -12.11 8.12 5.90
N ILE A 67 -11.75 9.15 6.65
CA ILE A 67 -12.68 10.04 7.36
C ILE A 67 -12.53 11.44 6.76
N TRP A 68 -13.63 12.18 6.60
CA TRP A 68 -13.59 13.55 6.12
C TRP A 68 -14.65 14.43 6.74
N ALA A 69 -14.45 15.74 6.59
CA ALA A 69 -15.36 16.78 7.06
C ALA A 69 -16.27 17.27 5.93
N ARG A 70 -17.54 17.49 6.25
CA ARG A 70 -18.56 18.08 5.39
C ARG A 70 -19.03 19.40 5.99
N THR A 71 -19.19 20.41 5.16
CA THR A 71 -19.47 21.78 5.62
C THR A 71 -20.79 22.30 5.08
N LYS A 72 -21.45 23.15 5.87
CA LYS A 72 -22.69 23.85 5.51
C LYS A 72 -23.76 22.90 5.00
N CYS A 73 -23.95 21.81 5.75
CA CYS A 73 -24.97 20.84 5.45
C CYS A 73 -26.34 21.30 5.93
N SER A 74 -27.39 20.89 5.22
CA SER A 74 -28.77 21.21 5.58
C SER A 74 -29.74 20.16 5.03
N PHE A 75 -30.94 20.13 5.61
CA PHE A 75 -32.07 19.40 5.07
C PHE A 75 -32.97 20.34 4.27
N ASN A 76 -33.40 19.91 3.09
CA ASN A 76 -34.48 20.60 2.39
C ASN A 76 -35.86 20.18 2.95
N ALA A 77 -36.93 20.77 2.41
CA ALA A 77 -38.31 20.49 2.84
C ALA A 77 -38.75 19.02 2.67
N SER A 78 -38.04 18.23 1.86
CA SER A 78 -38.29 16.80 1.63
C SER A 78 -37.39 15.89 2.48
N TYR A 79 -36.69 16.44 3.49
CA TYR A 79 -35.70 15.74 4.32
C TYR A 79 -34.50 15.18 3.52
N TYR A 80 -34.23 15.74 2.35
CA TYR A 80 -33.01 15.44 1.61
C TYR A 80 -31.85 16.20 2.26
N PHE A 81 -30.84 15.45 2.73
CA PHE A 81 -29.62 16.00 3.30
C PHE A 81 -28.59 16.30 2.21
N SER A 82 -28.02 17.50 2.26
CA SER A 82 -26.88 17.84 1.40
C SER A 82 -25.93 18.84 2.06
N CYS A 83 -24.67 18.77 1.65
CA CYS A 83 -23.56 19.62 2.07
C CYS A 83 -22.97 20.41 0.90
N GLU A 84 -22.37 21.57 1.19
CA GLU A 84 -21.69 22.38 0.17
C GLU A 84 -20.32 21.79 -0.22
N THR A 85 -19.64 21.14 0.72
CA THR A 85 -18.39 20.39 0.46
C THR A 85 -18.40 19.06 1.18
N GLY A 86 -17.70 18.06 0.62
CA GLY A 86 -17.58 16.72 1.20
C GLY A 86 -18.88 15.90 1.19
N ASP A 87 -19.92 16.35 0.48
CA ASP A 87 -21.21 15.65 0.41
C ASP A 87 -21.06 14.23 -0.14
N CYS A 88 -21.88 13.29 0.34
CA CYS A 88 -21.80 11.89 -0.07
C CYS A 88 -22.73 11.54 -1.24
N GLY A 89 -23.59 12.48 -1.66
CA GLY A 89 -24.56 12.30 -2.73
C GLY A 89 -25.70 11.33 -2.40
N SER A 90 -25.75 10.79 -1.18
CA SER A 90 -26.75 9.81 -0.75
C SER A 90 -28.12 10.44 -0.45
N GLY A 91 -28.18 11.75 -0.23
CA GLY A 91 -29.40 12.45 0.17
C GLY A 91 -29.82 12.21 1.62
N ILE A 92 -29.00 11.50 2.38
CA ILE A 92 -29.18 11.23 3.81
C ILE A 92 -27.88 11.56 4.55
N LYS A 93 -27.92 11.57 5.89
CA LYS A 93 -26.72 11.82 6.71
C LYS A 93 -25.65 10.77 6.41
N GLU A 94 -26.01 9.50 6.52
CA GLU A 94 -25.09 8.38 6.35
C GLU A 94 -24.60 8.24 4.91
N CYS A 95 -23.28 8.10 4.78
CA CYS A 95 -22.66 8.08 3.48
C CYS A 95 -22.77 6.75 2.74
N GLN A 96 -23.27 5.64 3.31
CA GLN A 96 -23.57 4.35 2.63
C GLN A 96 -22.52 3.84 1.59
N ASN A 97 -21.26 4.26 1.72
CA ASN A 97 -20.09 3.98 0.86
C ASN A 97 -19.81 4.79 -0.44
N PRO A 98 -20.63 5.71 -1.01
CA PRO A 98 -20.14 6.61 -2.05
C PRO A 98 -18.90 7.44 -1.66
N PRO A 99 -18.05 7.78 -2.64
CA PRO A 99 -16.95 8.70 -2.43
C PRO A 99 -17.48 10.13 -2.15
N PRO A 100 -16.71 10.94 -1.40
CA PRO A 100 -17.04 12.35 -1.18
C PRO A 100 -17.06 13.18 -2.46
N ALA A 101 -17.92 14.19 -2.48
CA ALA A 101 -17.89 15.28 -3.46
C ALA A 101 -16.65 16.16 -3.24
N LEU A 102 -16.02 16.55 -4.35
CA LEU A 102 -14.77 17.29 -4.38
C LEU A 102 -14.98 18.82 -4.39
N PRO A 103 -14.05 19.62 -3.81
CA PRO A 103 -12.81 19.19 -3.17
C PRO A 103 -13.03 18.69 -1.74
N VAL A 104 -12.14 17.81 -1.26
CA VAL A 104 -12.21 17.27 0.10
C VAL A 104 -10.83 16.93 0.65
N THR A 105 -10.60 17.27 1.91
CA THR A 105 -9.44 16.82 2.69
C THR A 105 -9.76 15.49 3.35
N LEU A 106 -8.91 14.48 3.13
CA LEU A 106 -9.10 13.12 3.67
C LEU A 106 -8.16 12.85 4.84
N LEU A 107 -8.67 12.12 5.83
CA LEU A 107 -7.90 11.50 6.91
C LEU A 107 -7.92 10.00 6.68
N ASN A 108 -6.82 9.43 6.21
CA ASN A 108 -6.76 7.99 5.93
C ASN A 108 -6.18 7.27 7.14
N PHE A 109 -6.76 6.12 7.51
CA PHE A 109 -6.25 5.28 8.58
C PHE A 109 -6.23 3.80 8.18
N VAL A 110 -5.27 3.09 8.74
CA VAL A 110 -5.19 1.63 8.76
C VAL A 110 -4.98 1.21 10.22
N ILE A 111 -6.02 0.69 10.84
CA ILE A 111 -6.02 0.16 12.19
C ILE A 111 -5.84 -1.35 12.09
N LYS A 112 -4.72 -1.85 12.61
CA LYS A 112 -4.44 -3.27 12.84
C LYS A 112 -3.68 -3.38 14.16
N LEU A 113 -4.43 -3.39 15.26
CA LEU A 113 -3.82 -3.32 16.58
C LEU A 113 -2.72 -4.38 16.79
N PRO A 114 -1.59 -4.00 17.44
CA PRO A 114 -1.36 -2.73 18.16
C PRO A 114 -0.91 -1.55 17.25
N VAL A 115 -0.88 -1.71 15.94
CA VAL A 115 -0.37 -0.71 14.99
C VAL A 115 -1.52 0.10 14.37
N VAL A 116 -1.33 1.42 14.30
CA VAL A 116 -2.23 2.33 13.58
C VAL A 116 -1.40 3.21 12.65
N SER A 117 -1.65 3.09 11.34
CA SER A 117 -1.11 4.00 10.33
C SER A 117 -2.14 5.08 10.04
N TYR A 118 -1.68 6.32 9.83
CA TYR A 118 -2.55 7.45 9.57
C TYR A 118 -1.87 8.51 8.70
N GLU A 119 -2.66 9.22 7.90
CA GLU A 119 -2.18 10.35 7.10
C GLU A 119 -3.27 11.40 6.84
N VAL A 120 -2.84 12.59 6.44
CA VAL A 120 -3.71 13.65 5.89
C VAL A 120 -3.44 13.72 4.39
N SER A 121 -4.49 13.59 3.58
CA SER A 121 -4.39 13.58 2.12
C SER A 121 -5.17 14.74 1.49
N LEU A 122 -4.49 15.48 0.62
CA LEU A 122 -5.03 16.51 -0.26
C LEU A 122 -5.08 16.03 -1.72
N ASN A 123 -5.06 14.72 -1.95
CA ASN A 123 -5.16 14.11 -3.28
C ASN A 123 -6.44 14.53 -4.01
N HIS A 124 -7.50 14.81 -3.23
CA HIS A 124 -8.79 15.27 -3.70
C HIS A 124 -9.07 16.73 -3.35
N GLY A 125 -8.02 17.49 -3.03
CA GLY A 125 -8.07 18.90 -2.72
C GLY A 125 -8.20 19.22 -1.23
N PHE A 126 -8.70 20.42 -0.96
CA PHE A 126 -8.81 21.00 0.37
C PHE A 126 -10.18 21.64 0.56
N ASN A 127 -10.86 21.31 1.65
CA ASN A 127 -12.10 21.98 2.07
C ASN A 127 -12.06 22.44 3.54
N VAL A 128 -11.40 21.70 4.43
CA VAL A 128 -11.35 22.01 5.87
C VAL A 128 -9.93 21.77 6.41
N PRO A 129 -9.38 22.67 7.25
CA PRO A 129 -8.14 22.42 7.98
C PRO A 129 -8.29 21.24 8.96
N VAL A 130 -7.34 20.32 8.96
CA VAL A 130 -7.40 19.10 9.79
C VAL A 130 -6.09 18.81 10.50
N ARG A 131 -6.17 18.08 11.62
CA ARG A 131 -5.03 17.59 12.39
C ARG A 131 -5.34 16.24 13.00
N ILE A 132 -4.42 15.29 12.84
CA ILE A 132 -4.38 14.02 13.56
C ILE A 132 -3.32 14.13 14.65
N LYS A 133 -3.73 13.94 15.90
CA LYS A 133 -2.83 13.91 17.06
C LYS A 133 -2.97 12.56 17.75
N PRO A 134 -1.95 11.68 17.68
CA PRO A 134 -1.90 10.46 18.47
C PRO A 134 -1.91 10.77 19.97
N ASP A 135 -2.66 10.00 20.74
CA ASP A 135 -2.64 10.03 22.20
C ASP A 135 -1.76 8.88 22.72
N GLY A 136 -0.45 9.10 22.70
CA GLY A 136 0.55 8.07 23.00
C GLY A 136 0.98 7.26 21.78
N GLY A 137 1.58 6.09 22.04
CA GLY A 137 2.19 5.25 21.02
C GLY A 137 3.61 5.69 20.65
N SER A 138 4.31 4.83 19.93
CA SER A 138 5.64 5.10 19.39
C SER A 138 5.73 4.53 17.98
N LEU A 139 6.55 5.17 17.16
CA LEU A 139 6.85 4.67 15.83
C LEU A 139 7.43 3.26 15.94
N ILE A 140 7.03 2.37 15.02
CA ILE A 140 7.38 0.95 15.04
C ILE A 140 8.91 0.76 15.02
N ASN A 141 9.63 1.64 14.33
CA ASN A 141 11.10 1.66 14.26
C ASN A 141 11.79 2.21 15.50
N GLY A 142 11.05 2.54 16.57
CA GLY A 142 11.59 3.10 17.80
C GLY A 142 12.10 4.54 17.69
N ALA A 143 11.86 5.24 16.58
CA ALA A 143 12.35 6.60 16.33
C ALA A 143 11.67 7.70 17.17
N GLY A 144 10.79 7.32 18.11
CA GLY A 144 10.14 8.22 19.06
C GLY A 144 8.61 8.17 19.02
N PRO A 145 7.94 9.17 19.59
CA PRO A 145 6.47 9.21 19.62
C PRO A 145 5.88 9.39 18.22
N CYS A 146 4.66 8.90 18.03
CA CYS A 146 3.94 9.06 16.77
C CYS A 146 3.75 10.56 16.43
N PRO A 147 4.10 11.02 15.22
CA PRO A 147 4.09 12.44 14.88
C PRO A 147 2.67 12.99 14.74
N VAL A 148 2.48 14.26 15.08
CA VAL A 148 1.26 14.98 14.69
C VAL A 148 1.31 15.22 13.17
N VAL A 149 0.28 14.78 12.45
CA VAL A 149 0.15 15.01 11.01
C VAL A 149 -1.02 15.98 10.79
N ASP A 150 -0.77 17.08 10.09
CA ASP A 150 -1.78 18.11 9.88
C ASP A 150 -1.68 18.81 8.52
N CYS A 151 -2.78 19.47 8.19
CA CYS A 151 -2.86 20.47 7.15
C CYS A 151 -3.72 21.62 7.67
N ILE A 152 -3.11 22.43 8.54
CA ILE A 152 -3.77 23.59 9.16
C ILE A 152 -3.38 24.93 8.55
N GLY A 153 -2.43 24.93 7.61
CA GLY A 153 -2.01 26.17 6.98
C GLY A 153 -3.07 26.74 6.03
N ASP A 154 -2.91 28.02 5.69
CA ASP A 154 -3.89 28.76 4.89
C ASP A 154 -3.80 28.38 3.40
N ILE A 155 -4.42 27.25 3.03
CA ILE A 155 -4.51 26.81 1.64
C ILE A 155 -5.30 27.81 0.79
N ALA A 156 -6.22 28.58 1.37
CA ALA A 156 -7.02 29.53 0.62
C ALA A 156 -6.16 30.66 0.01
N SER A 157 -5.14 31.15 0.73
CA SER A 157 -4.24 32.19 0.22
C SER A 157 -3.24 31.69 -0.83
N VAL A 158 -2.91 30.41 -0.83
CA VAL A 158 -1.97 29.80 -1.80
C VAL A 158 -2.65 29.01 -2.91
N CYS A 159 -3.99 28.90 -2.89
CA CYS A 159 -4.76 28.12 -3.86
C CYS A 159 -4.57 28.70 -5.28
N PRO A 160 -3.95 27.96 -6.21
CA PRO A 160 -3.74 28.43 -7.56
C PRO A 160 -5.08 28.74 -8.25
N SER A 161 -5.15 29.85 -9.01
CA SER A 161 -6.38 30.28 -9.71
C SER A 161 -7.14 29.18 -10.47
N PRO A 162 -6.51 28.26 -11.24
CA PRO A 162 -7.26 27.21 -11.93
C PRO A 162 -7.87 26.15 -11.00
N LEU A 163 -7.47 26.11 -9.73
CA LEU A 163 -7.89 25.10 -8.75
C LEU A 163 -8.91 25.64 -7.73
N VAL A 164 -9.22 26.94 -7.77
CA VAL A 164 -10.15 27.55 -6.83
C VAL A 164 -11.56 26.98 -7.01
N ALA A 165 -12.08 26.30 -5.99
CA ALA A 165 -13.44 25.83 -5.95
C ALA A 165 -14.37 26.93 -5.44
N LYS A 166 -15.47 27.17 -6.18
CA LYS A 166 -16.47 28.18 -5.84
C LYS A 166 -17.87 27.58 -5.82
N ASN A 167 -18.72 28.13 -4.96
CA ASN A 167 -20.14 27.81 -4.95
C ASN A 167 -20.92 28.58 -6.02
N ARG A 168 -22.24 28.38 -6.05
CA ARG A 168 -23.15 29.03 -7.01
C ARG A 168 -23.15 30.56 -6.91
N ASP A 169 -22.84 31.12 -5.74
CA ASP A 169 -22.72 32.56 -5.49
C ASP A 169 -21.31 33.10 -5.82
N GLY A 170 -20.41 32.26 -6.34
CA GLY A 170 -19.03 32.62 -6.65
C GLY A 170 -18.11 32.75 -5.44
N ARG A 171 -18.55 32.32 -4.24
CA ARG A 171 -17.73 32.33 -3.01
C ARG A 171 -16.81 31.12 -2.97
N TYR A 172 -15.61 31.31 -2.43
CA TYR A 172 -14.63 30.25 -2.20
C TYR A 172 -15.20 29.17 -1.26
N VAL A 173 -15.05 27.91 -1.64
CA VAL A 173 -15.43 26.75 -0.81
C VAL A 173 -14.28 25.76 -0.59
N GLY A 174 -13.19 25.90 -1.32
CA GLY A 174 -12.05 25.01 -1.23
C GLY A 174 -11.09 25.17 -2.40
N CYS A 175 -10.12 24.28 -2.45
CA CYS A 175 -9.16 24.20 -3.53
C CYS A 175 -9.13 22.78 -4.08
N TYR A 176 -9.37 22.57 -5.36
CA TYR A 176 -9.22 21.27 -6.00
C TYR A 176 -7.75 20.85 -6.06
N SER A 177 -7.51 19.54 -6.20
CA SER A 177 -6.19 19.09 -6.62
C SER A 177 -6.00 19.37 -8.13
N ALA A 178 -4.75 19.45 -8.56
CA ALA A 178 -4.43 19.53 -9.98
C ALA A 178 -4.91 18.29 -10.75
N CYS A 179 -4.87 17.11 -10.12
CA CYS A 179 -5.29 15.86 -10.74
C CYS A 179 -6.80 15.88 -11.06
N ASP A 180 -7.63 16.34 -10.12
CA ASP A 180 -9.09 16.37 -10.30
C ASP A 180 -9.53 17.36 -11.39
N VAL A 181 -8.81 18.48 -11.51
CA VAL A 181 -9.11 19.54 -12.49
C VAL A 181 -8.61 19.16 -13.89
N PHE A 182 -7.34 18.80 -14.01
CA PHE A 182 -6.72 18.62 -15.32
C PHE A 182 -6.81 17.19 -15.88
N LYS A 183 -7.14 16.21 -15.04
CA LYS A 183 -7.46 14.82 -15.41
C LYS A 183 -6.45 14.18 -16.38
N ASN A 184 -5.17 14.45 -16.17
CA ASN A 184 -4.10 13.85 -16.97
C ASN A 184 -2.95 13.38 -16.07
N PRO A 185 -2.14 12.40 -16.51
CA PRO A 185 -1.13 11.77 -15.67
C PRO A 185 -0.11 12.75 -15.08
N ARG A 186 0.31 13.78 -15.84
CA ARG A 186 1.30 14.76 -15.36
C ARG A 186 0.75 15.64 -14.22
N ALA A 187 -0.55 15.91 -14.21
CA ALA A 187 -1.20 16.68 -13.16
C ALA A 187 -1.45 15.87 -11.87
N CYS A 188 -1.38 14.54 -11.95
CA CYS A 188 -1.50 13.64 -10.82
C CYS A 188 -0.13 13.32 -10.18
N GLN A 189 0.96 13.57 -10.89
CA GLN A 189 2.34 13.47 -10.40
C GLN A 189 2.81 14.75 -9.69
N PRO A 190 3.95 14.74 -8.94
CA PRO A 190 4.47 15.94 -8.31
C PRO A 190 4.68 17.08 -9.33
N ASN A 191 3.92 18.14 -9.15
CA ASN A 191 3.89 19.30 -10.04
C ASN A 191 3.89 20.62 -9.24
N ALA A 192 3.95 21.75 -9.95
CA ALA A 192 4.01 23.07 -9.34
C ALA A 192 2.86 23.32 -8.34
N TYR A 193 1.63 22.90 -8.68
CA TYR A 193 0.47 23.08 -7.83
C TYR A 193 0.55 22.25 -6.55
N SER A 194 0.91 20.96 -6.67
CA SER A 194 1.06 20.07 -5.51
C SER A 194 2.21 20.49 -4.57
N LYS A 195 3.27 21.10 -5.12
CA LYS A 195 4.37 21.68 -4.35
C LYS A 195 3.91 22.90 -3.56
N THR A 196 3.00 23.72 -4.10
CA THR A 196 2.39 24.82 -3.37
C THR A 196 1.61 24.34 -2.14
N PHE A 197 0.81 23.28 -2.27
CA PHE A 197 0.13 22.69 -1.12
C PHE A 197 1.13 22.14 -0.10
N LYS A 198 2.21 21.49 -0.55
CA LYS A 198 3.23 20.90 0.33
C LYS A 198 4.00 21.94 1.16
N GLN A 199 4.14 23.17 0.65
CA GLN A 199 4.75 24.27 1.41
C GLN A 199 3.94 24.63 2.67
N VAL A 200 2.62 24.56 2.56
CA VAL A 200 1.68 24.95 3.62
C VAL A 200 1.32 23.75 4.51
N CYS A 201 1.26 22.55 3.93
CA CYS A 201 0.92 21.30 4.60
C CYS A 201 2.06 20.29 4.46
N LYS A 202 3.11 20.49 5.26
CA LYS A 202 4.41 19.79 5.10
C LYS A 202 4.31 18.27 5.25
N LEU A 203 3.47 17.79 6.16
CA LEU A 203 3.30 16.36 6.43
C LEU A 203 2.12 15.75 5.67
N ALA A 204 1.28 16.56 5.02
CA ALA A 204 0.16 16.04 4.23
C ALA A 204 0.63 15.53 2.85
N HIS A 205 -0.07 14.55 2.31
CA HIS A 205 0.08 14.08 0.93
C HIS A 205 -0.66 15.05 -0.01
N THR A 206 -0.07 15.48 -1.14
CA THR A 206 -0.59 16.61 -1.94
C THR A 206 -0.78 16.36 -3.43
N TYR A 207 -0.59 15.13 -3.91
CA TYR A 207 -0.84 14.75 -5.29
C TYR A 207 -1.12 13.25 -5.35
N PRO A 208 -1.96 12.78 -6.28
CA PRO A 208 -2.15 11.36 -6.55
C PRO A 208 -0.91 10.71 -7.21
N GLY A 209 0.16 10.58 -6.43
CA GLY A 209 1.29 9.69 -6.66
C GLY A 209 1.04 8.27 -6.12
N GLY A 210 -0.19 7.99 -5.69
CA GLY A 210 -0.66 6.72 -5.13
C GLY A 210 -2.13 6.88 -4.73
N HIS A 211 -2.87 5.77 -4.61
CA HIS A 211 -4.16 5.64 -3.91
C HIS A 211 -5.49 5.66 -4.72
N SER A 212 -5.75 4.61 -5.50
CA SER A 212 -6.81 3.61 -5.26
C SER A 212 -6.14 2.44 -4.52
N ASP A 213 -6.54 2.29 -3.26
CA ASP A 213 -5.70 1.74 -2.19
C ASP A 213 -5.50 0.23 -2.26
N ILE A 214 -4.64 -0.24 -3.16
CA ILE A 214 -4.04 -1.55 -2.96
C ILE A 214 -2.87 -1.41 -2.02
N ILE A 215 -3.08 -1.84 -0.78
CA ILE A 215 -2.11 -1.73 0.30
C ILE A 215 -1.11 -2.87 0.16
N PHE A 216 0.18 -2.54 0.14
CA PHE A 216 1.25 -3.52 0.20
C PHE A 216 1.83 -3.49 1.61
N LYS A 217 1.84 -4.65 2.28
CA LYS A 217 2.36 -4.81 3.64
C LYS A 217 3.63 -5.65 3.55
N TYR A 218 4.78 -5.04 3.79
CA TYR A 218 6.08 -5.71 3.75
C TYR A 218 6.51 -6.07 5.16
N GLU A 219 6.59 -7.36 5.43
CA GLU A 219 7.01 -7.89 6.70
C GLU A 219 8.40 -8.51 6.57
N ASN A 220 9.36 -8.02 7.35
CA ASN A 220 10.68 -8.63 7.42
C ASN A 220 10.74 -9.64 8.57
N GLN A 221 10.58 -10.92 8.26
CA GLN A 221 10.78 -12.01 9.23
C GLN A 221 12.20 -12.57 9.19
N CYS A 222 13.09 -12.00 8.38
CA CYS A 222 14.50 -12.36 8.41
C CYS A 222 15.13 -11.91 9.74
N ASN A 223 16.16 -12.63 10.19
CA ASN A 223 16.95 -12.23 11.36
C ASN A 223 17.99 -11.14 11.04
N TYR A 224 17.89 -10.51 9.88
CA TYR A 224 18.76 -9.43 9.39
C TYR A 224 17.95 -8.34 8.70
N THR A 225 18.54 -7.15 8.61
CA THR A 225 17.97 -5.99 7.91
C THR A 225 17.94 -6.22 6.39
N VAL A 226 16.84 -5.82 5.76
CA VAL A 226 16.67 -5.78 4.31
C VAL A 226 16.35 -4.35 3.85
N TRP A 227 16.74 -3.99 2.63
CA TRP A 227 16.41 -2.70 2.03
C TRP A 227 15.55 -2.92 0.81
N LEU A 228 14.29 -2.51 0.87
CA LEU A 228 13.35 -2.64 -0.25
C LEU A 228 13.82 -1.77 -1.42
N SER A 229 13.56 -2.24 -2.64
CA SER A 229 13.77 -1.47 -3.85
C SER A 229 12.75 -1.81 -4.92
N ALA A 230 12.44 -0.84 -5.76
CA ALA A 230 11.48 -1.00 -6.85
C ALA A 230 11.96 -0.37 -8.17
N ARG A 231 11.51 -0.96 -9.28
CA ARG A 231 11.72 -0.44 -10.63
C ARG A 231 10.43 -0.58 -11.45
N PRO A 232 9.84 0.53 -11.94
CA PRO A 232 10.19 1.91 -11.62
C PRO A 232 9.96 2.22 -10.14
N SER A 233 10.70 3.19 -9.56
CA SER A 233 10.54 3.58 -8.16
C SER A 233 9.08 3.94 -7.82
N VAL A 234 8.66 3.63 -6.60
CA VAL A 234 7.27 3.74 -6.10
C VAL A 234 7.03 4.99 -5.25
N SER A 235 7.90 6.00 -5.32
CA SER A 235 7.82 7.32 -4.67
C SER A 235 7.85 7.35 -3.13
N ASP A 236 7.43 6.27 -2.47
CA ASP A 236 7.76 5.98 -1.09
C ASP A 236 9.16 5.36 -1.04
N ALA A 237 10.07 6.06 -0.37
CA ALA A 237 11.50 5.77 -0.37
C ALA A 237 11.81 4.33 0.07
N ASP A 238 12.57 3.60 -0.76
CA ASP A 238 13.27 2.32 -0.52
C ASP A 238 13.77 2.14 0.94
N PRO A 239 12.92 1.72 1.92
CA PRO A 239 13.28 1.89 3.30
C PRO A 239 14.13 0.73 3.80
N GLU A 240 14.93 1.06 4.81
CA GLU A 240 15.59 0.08 5.65
C GLU A 240 14.54 -0.59 6.54
N SER A 241 14.45 -1.92 6.45
CA SER A 241 13.49 -2.74 7.16
C SER A 241 14.25 -3.72 8.05
N GLY A 242 14.28 -3.45 9.35
CA GLY A 242 14.98 -4.27 10.35
C GLY A 242 14.27 -5.60 10.63
N PRO A 243 14.85 -6.51 11.43
CA PRO A 243 14.17 -7.76 11.81
C PRO A 243 12.84 -7.48 12.53
N GLY A 244 11.78 -8.16 12.12
CA GLY A 244 10.43 -8.07 12.70
C GLY A 244 9.64 -6.81 12.34
N THR A 245 10.12 -5.97 11.42
CA THR A 245 9.41 -4.76 11.02
C THR A 245 8.29 -5.07 10.02
N LEU A 246 7.21 -4.29 10.12
CA LEU A 246 6.10 -4.28 9.18
C LEU A 246 5.98 -2.88 8.59
N GLU A 247 6.26 -2.77 7.30
CA GLU A 247 6.12 -1.54 6.54
C GLU A 247 4.84 -1.61 5.69
N ILE A 248 4.08 -0.52 5.66
CA ILE A 248 2.80 -0.46 4.95
C ILE A 248 2.88 0.68 3.95
N PHE A 249 2.78 0.32 2.67
CA PHE A 249 2.79 1.26 1.55
C PHE A 249 1.47 1.16 0.81
N THR A 250 1.18 2.20 0.05
CA THR A 250 0.10 2.11 -0.91
C THR A 250 0.63 2.30 -2.30
N MET A 251 0.17 1.44 -3.20
CA MET A 251 0.66 1.44 -4.56
C MET A 251 -0.19 2.34 -5.47
N PRO A 252 0.39 2.87 -6.57
CA PRO A 252 -0.39 3.55 -7.60
C PRO A 252 -1.36 2.61 -8.33
N ASP A 253 -2.48 3.15 -8.82
CA ASP A 253 -3.55 2.44 -9.56
C ASP A 253 -3.06 1.72 -10.82
N GLN A 254 -2.00 2.30 -11.37
CA GLN A 254 -1.31 1.84 -12.55
C GLN A 254 0.19 1.84 -12.24
N TRP A 255 0.71 0.65 -11.94
CA TRP A 255 2.13 0.44 -11.75
C TRP A 255 2.49 -0.93 -12.27
N THR A 256 3.46 -0.98 -13.17
CA THR A 256 4.00 -2.24 -13.69
C THR A 256 5.50 -2.22 -13.46
N GLY A 257 6.00 -3.22 -12.75
CA GLY A 257 7.41 -3.24 -12.37
C GLY A 257 7.81 -4.42 -11.52
N SER A 258 9.05 -4.34 -11.06
CA SER A 258 9.67 -5.34 -10.19
C SER A 258 10.02 -4.70 -8.86
N ILE A 259 9.80 -5.45 -7.79
CA ILE A 259 10.21 -5.14 -6.42
C ILE A 259 11.19 -6.23 -6.00
N TRP A 260 12.23 -5.84 -5.27
CA TRP A 260 13.21 -6.76 -4.69
C TRP A 260 13.72 -6.21 -3.36
N VAL A 261 14.50 -7.03 -2.66
CA VAL A 261 15.20 -6.60 -1.45
C VAL A 261 16.70 -6.75 -1.61
N ARG A 262 17.42 -5.79 -1.03
CA ARG A 262 18.87 -5.75 -0.95
C ARG A 262 19.31 -6.19 0.44
N THR A 263 20.50 -6.79 0.54
CA THR A 263 21.04 -7.30 1.79
C THR A 263 22.45 -6.77 2.07
N LYS A 264 22.79 -6.71 3.37
CA LYS A 264 24.08 -6.23 3.89
C LYS A 264 24.53 -4.90 3.26
N CYS A 265 23.65 -3.93 3.28
CA CYS A 265 23.94 -2.61 2.73
C CYS A 265 24.71 -1.73 3.73
N SER A 266 25.57 -0.86 3.21
CA SER A 266 26.33 0.10 4.01
C SER A 266 26.75 1.32 3.20
N PHE A 267 27.06 2.41 3.89
CA PHE A 267 27.78 3.54 3.34
C PHE A 267 29.28 3.35 3.53
N ASN A 268 30.07 3.63 2.50
CA ASN A 268 31.52 3.77 2.66
C ASN A 268 31.91 5.16 3.19
N ASP A 269 33.21 5.39 3.40
CA ASP A 269 33.74 6.67 3.90
C ASP A 269 33.41 7.89 3.03
N SER A 270 33.07 7.67 1.75
CA SER A 270 32.65 8.70 0.79
C SER A 270 31.13 8.87 0.74
N TYR A 271 30.37 8.28 1.66
CA TYR A 271 28.91 8.23 1.68
C TYR A 271 28.28 7.59 0.44
N TYR A 272 29.01 6.69 -0.24
CA TYR A 272 28.46 5.88 -1.31
C TYR A 272 27.75 4.66 -0.70
N PHE A 273 26.44 4.55 -0.95
CA PHE A 273 25.62 3.43 -0.50
C PHE A 273 25.77 2.24 -1.46
N SER A 274 26.05 1.06 -0.91
CA SER A 274 26.12 -0.18 -1.68
C SER A 274 25.68 -1.39 -0.87
N CYS A 275 25.19 -2.43 -1.56
CA CYS A 275 24.71 -3.68 -0.99
C CYS A 275 25.47 -4.90 -1.50
N GLU A 276 25.51 -5.98 -0.70
CA GLU A 276 26.12 -7.25 -1.10
C GLU A 276 25.29 -7.98 -2.16
N THR A 277 23.96 -7.93 -2.03
CA THR A 277 23.03 -8.47 -3.05
C THR A 277 21.98 -7.44 -3.41
N GLY A 278 21.50 -7.49 -4.65
CA GLY A 278 20.44 -6.62 -5.16
C GLY A 278 20.80 -5.15 -5.32
N ASP A 279 22.07 -4.79 -5.19
CA ASP A 279 22.53 -3.41 -5.34
C ASP A 279 22.15 -2.83 -6.71
N CYS A 280 21.61 -1.63 -6.74
CA CYS A 280 21.17 -0.98 -7.98
C CYS A 280 22.20 0.03 -8.54
N GLY A 281 23.38 0.14 -7.92
CA GLY A 281 24.50 0.95 -8.43
C GLY A 281 24.26 2.46 -8.40
N SER A 282 23.17 2.95 -7.79
CA SER A 282 22.87 4.39 -7.70
C SER A 282 23.82 5.14 -6.77
N GLY A 283 24.50 4.42 -5.86
CA GLY A 283 25.30 5.03 -4.79
C GLY A 283 24.47 5.67 -3.69
N THR A 284 23.14 5.51 -3.73
CA THR A 284 22.17 6.04 -2.76
C THR A 284 21.20 4.96 -2.31
N GLN A 285 20.51 5.18 -1.20
CA GLN A 285 19.46 4.25 -0.74
C GLN A 285 18.31 4.14 -1.76
N ASP A 286 17.89 5.24 -2.39
CA ASP A 286 16.90 5.21 -3.46
C ASP A 286 17.54 4.69 -4.76
N CYS A 287 16.97 3.61 -5.29
CA CYS A 287 17.40 3.06 -6.57
C CYS A 287 16.96 3.88 -7.77
N GLN A 288 15.96 4.76 -7.66
CA GLN A 288 15.33 5.51 -8.75
C GLN A 288 14.73 4.62 -9.85
N SER A 289 15.57 3.95 -10.65
CA SER A 289 15.18 3.14 -11.82
C SER A 289 16.22 2.15 -12.40
N PRO A 290 17.53 2.13 -12.09
CA PRO A 290 18.41 1.03 -12.49
C PRO A 290 17.90 -0.37 -12.10
N PRO A 291 18.23 -1.42 -12.89
CA PRO A 291 18.03 -2.80 -12.46
C PRO A 291 18.93 -3.14 -11.26
N PRO A 292 18.54 -4.14 -10.45
CA PRO A 292 19.45 -4.71 -9.46
C PRO A 292 20.62 -5.45 -10.09
N THR A 293 21.70 -5.55 -9.33
CA THR A 293 22.79 -6.48 -9.53
C THR A 293 22.35 -7.85 -9.06
N TYR A 294 22.46 -8.84 -9.92
CA TYR A 294 22.02 -10.21 -9.68
C TYR A 294 23.03 -10.97 -8.81
N PRO A 295 22.60 -11.99 -8.02
CA PRO A 295 21.27 -12.57 -8.01
C PRO A 295 20.25 -11.81 -7.14
N VAL A 296 18.98 -11.80 -7.58
CA VAL A 296 17.85 -11.33 -6.77
C VAL A 296 16.61 -12.16 -7.00
N THR A 297 15.87 -12.41 -5.92
CA THR A 297 14.48 -12.86 -5.97
C THR A 297 13.62 -11.66 -6.35
N LEU A 298 12.93 -11.72 -7.49
CA LEU A 298 12.05 -10.65 -7.94
C LEU A 298 10.60 -10.93 -7.59
N MET A 299 9.89 -9.89 -7.18
CA MET A 299 8.43 -9.86 -7.12
C MET A 299 7.94 -8.93 -8.23
N ASN A 300 7.30 -9.47 -9.25
CA ASN A 300 6.79 -8.66 -10.35
C ASN A 300 5.30 -8.39 -10.14
N PHE A 301 4.89 -7.14 -10.35
CA PHE A 301 3.48 -6.75 -10.31
C PHE A 301 3.08 -5.99 -11.56
N ASP A 302 1.84 -6.20 -11.99
CA ASP A 302 1.13 -5.38 -12.97
C ASP A 302 -0.20 -4.94 -12.34
N ILE A 303 -0.16 -3.77 -11.72
CA ILE A 303 -1.29 -3.14 -11.04
C ILE A 303 -2.09 -2.35 -12.07
N LYS A 304 -3.34 -2.78 -12.30
CA LYS A 304 -4.33 -2.12 -13.14
C LYS A 304 -5.67 -2.22 -12.43
N THR A 305 -5.86 -1.40 -11.39
CA THR A 305 -6.98 -1.54 -10.46
C THR A 305 -8.34 -1.60 -11.19
N PRO A 306 -9.28 -2.46 -10.74
CA PRO A 306 -9.26 -3.25 -9.51
C PRO A 306 -8.52 -4.61 -9.61
N ALA A 307 -7.76 -4.85 -10.69
CA ALA A 307 -7.04 -6.11 -10.90
C ALA A 307 -5.52 -5.93 -10.78
N VAL A 308 -4.86 -6.88 -10.13
CA VAL A 308 -3.40 -6.92 -9.98
C VAL A 308 -2.89 -8.28 -10.40
N SER A 309 -1.96 -8.26 -11.35
CA SER A 309 -1.17 -9.44 -11.68
C SER A 309 0.09 -9.47 -10.83
N TYR A 310 0.48 -10.64 -10.32
CA TYR A 310 1.63 -10.78 -9.45
C TYR A 310 2.30 -12.14 -9.62
N GLU A 311 3.61 -12.17 -9.38
CA GLU A 311 4.43 -13.38 -9.42
C GLU A 311 5.70 -13.21 -8.57
N VAL A 312 6.27 -14.36 -8.20
CA VAL A 312 7.67 -14.46 -7.74
C VAL A 312 8.49 -15.01 -8.90
N SER A 313 9.62 -14.39 -9.21
CA SER A 313 10.49 -14.76 -10.33
C SER A 313 11.93 -14.96 -9.89
N LEU A 314 12.48 -16.10 -10.28
CA LEU A 314 13.88 -16.49 -10.14
C LEU A 314 14.64 -16.41 -11.47
N ASN A 315 14.08 -15.71 -12.47
CA ASN A 315 14.76 -15.44 -13.75
C ASN A 315 16.09 -14.72 -13.54
N HIS A 316 16.21 -13.99 -12.43
CA HIS A 316 17.42 -13.32 -12.00
C HIS A 316 18.08 -13.91 -10.75
N GLY A 317 17.77 -15.18 -10.48
CA GLY A 317 18.34 -15.94 -9.36
C GLY A 317 17.54 -15.80 -8.08
N HIS A 318 18.19 -16.10 -6.96
CA HIS A 318 17.61 -16.07 -5.63
C HIS A 318 18.62 -15.50 -4.63
N ASN A 319 18.18 -14.57 -3.78
CA ASN A 319 18.95 -14.05 -2.65
C ASN A 319 18.17 -14.14 -1.34
N VAL A 320 16.89 -13.74 -1.34
CA VAL A 320 16.03 -13.72 -0.15
C VAL A 320 14.74 -14.50 -0.42
N PRO A 321 14.33 -15.39 0.50
CA PRO A 321 13.05 -16.10 0.44
C PRO A 321 11.87 -15.14 0.60
N VAL A 322 10.82 -15.33 -0.20
CA VAL A 322 9.68 -14.40 -0.25
C VAL A 322 8.33 -15.10 -0.42
N ARG A 323 7.30 -14.54 0.18
CA ARG A 323 5.89 -14.93 0.00
C ARG A 323 5.04 -13.72 -0.32
N ILE A 324 4.17 -13.85 -1.33
CA ILE A 324 3.13 -12.88 -1.67
C ILE A 324 1.77 -13.52 -1.37
N GLN A 325 1.00 -12.90 -0.47
CA GLN A 325 -0.32 -13.35 -0.07
C GLN A 325 -1.35 -12.22 -0.24
N PRO A 326 -2.26 -12.33 -1.23
CA PRO A 326 -3.39 -11.41 -1.33
C PRO A 326 -4.34 -11.56 -0.13
N ASP A 327 -4.90 -10.44 0.32
CA ASP A 327 -5.95 -10.37 1.33
C ASP A 327 -7.32 -10.25 0.62
N GLY A 328 -8.00 -11.39 0.51
CA GLY A 328 -9.25 -11.52 -0.24
C GLY A 328 -9.07 -11.56 -1.76
N GLY A 329 -10.08 -11.08 -2.48
CA GLY A 329 -10.13 -11.08 -3.94
C GLY A 329 -10.41 -12.45 -4.58
N SER A 330 -10.54 -12.46 -5.90
CA SER A 330 -10.71 -13.67 -6.70
C SER A 330 -9.96 -13.58 -8.03
N LEU A 331 -9.55 -14.72 -8.56
CA LEU A 331 -8.89 -14.80 -9.87
C LEU A 331 -9.79 -14.24 -10.97
N VAL A 332 -9.23 -13.38 -11.82
CA VAL A 332 -9.93 -12.85 -13.01
C VAL A 332 -10.28 -14.00 -13.95
N GLY A 333 -11.53 -14.03 -14.39
CA GLY A 333 -12.05 -15.12 -15.24
C GLY A 333 -12.50 -16.36 -14.46
N GLY A 334 -12.45 -16.33 -13.12
CA GLY A 334 -12.92 -17.40 -12.25
C GLY A 334 -13.56 -16.87 -10.96
N ARG A 335 -13.83 -17.80 -10.04
CA ARG A 335 -14.32 -17.51 -8.67
C ARG A 335 -13.40 -18.06 -7.58
N ALA A 336 -12.27 -18.65 -7.97
CA ALA A 336 -11.32 -19.18 -7.02
C ALA A 336 -10.61 -18.02 -6.28
N PRO A 337 -10.30 -18.19 -4.98
CA PRO A 337 -9.47 -17.24 -4.24
C PRO A 337 -8.13 -17.02 -4.93
N CYS A 338 -7.55 -15.83 -4.74
CA CYS A 338 -6.23 -15.52 -5.26
C CYS A 338 -5.16 -16.33 -4.51
N PRO A 339 -4.28 -17.05 -5.20
CA PRO A 339 -3.34 -17.97 -4.56
C PRO A 339 -2.19 -17.21 -3.87
N VAL A 340 -1.67 -17.83 -2.82
CA VAL A 340 -0.36 -17.47 -2.26
C VAL A 340 0.70 -17.91 -3.23
N VAL A 341 1.65 -17.03 -3.56
CA VAL A 341 2.80 -17.32 -4.43
C VAL A 341 4.06 -17.10 -3.64
N ASP A 342 4.92 -18.11 -3.56
CA ASP A 342 6.11 -18.03 -2.75
C ASP A 342 7.30 -18.80 -3.32
N CYS A 343 8.47 -18.44 -2.80
CA CYS A 343 9.71 -19.17 -2.93
C CYS A 343 10.41 -19.06 -1.58
N VAL A 344 10.09 -20.01 -0.71
CA VAL A 344 10.51 -19.97 0.70
C VAL A 344 11.64 -20.94 0.99
N GLU A 345 11.88 -21.92 0.12
CA GLU A 345 12.88 -22.96 0.38
C GLU A 345 14.32 -22.41 0.45
N ASP A 346 15.16 -23.04 1.25
CA ASP A 346 16.58 -22.70 1.34
C ASP A 346 17.33 -23.20 0.08
N ILE A 347 17.56 -22.28 -0.86
CA ILE A 347 18.30 -22.57 -2.09
C ILE A 347 19.82 -22.72 -1.85
N SER A 348 20.37 -22.33 -0.70
CA SER A 348 21.82 -22.34 -0.46
C SER A 348 22.44 -23.73 -0.57
N ASN A 349 21.73 -24.75 -0.11
CA ASN A 349 22.21 -26.13 -0.08
C ASN A 349 22.01 -26.90 -1.39
N VAL A 350 21.26 -26.32 -2.33
CA VAL A 350 20.83 -26.95 -3.58
C VAL A 350 21.23 -26.13 -4.81
N CYS A 351 21.86 -24.98 -4.60
CA CYS A 351 22.40 -24.15 -5.66
C CYS A 351 23.50 -24.90 -6.43
N PRO A 352 23.32 -25.18 -7.74
CA PRO A 352 24.32 -25.87 -8.54
C PRO A 352 25.64 -25.10 -8.57
N SER A 353 26.78 -25.79 -8.51
CA SER A 353 28.10 -25.14 -8.36
C SER A 353 28.41 -24.05 -9.39
N PRO A 354 27.99 -24.12 -10.68
CA PRO A 354 28.25 -23.04 -11.64
C PRO A 354 27.42 -21.78 -11.38
N LEU A 355 26.41 -21.85 -10.52
CA LEU A 355 25.44 -20.78 -10.24
C LEU A 355 25.65 -20.14 -8.87
N VAL A 356 26.57 -20.64 -8.06
CA VAL A 356 26.83 -20.11 -6.71
C VAL A 356 27.39 -18.69 -6.80
N ALA A 357 26.71 -17.74 -6.18
CA ALA A 357 27.19 -16.37 -6.01
C ALA A 357 27.94 -16.26 -4.67
N THR A 358 29.13 -15.66 -4.70
CA THR A 358 29.94 -15.43 -3.49
C THR A 358 30.34 -13.97 -3.34
N ASN A 359 30.54 -13.53 -2.10
CA ASN A 359 31.16 -12.25 -1.81
C ASN A 359 32.69 -12.31 -1.95
N LYS A 360 33.36 -11.19 -1.67
CA LYS A 360 34.83 -11.06 -1.78
C LYS A 360 35.61 -12.02 -0.88
N ASP A 361 35.00 -12.49 0.20
CA ASP A 361 35.59 -13.43 1.16
C ASP A 361 35.25 -14.89 0.81
N GLY A 362 34.52 -15.14 -0.29
CA GLY A 362 34.11 -16.47 -0.73
C GLY A 362 32.87 -17.02 -0.04
N TRP A 363 32.17 -16.22 0.77
CA TRP A 363 30.92 -16.65 1.42
C TRP A 363 29.77 -16.63 0.43
N TYR A 364 28.89 -17.62 0.52
CA TYR A 364 27.65 -17.68 -0.25
C TYR A 364 26.77 -16.45 0.03
N VAL A 365 26.28 -15.82 -1.04
CA VAL A 365 25.35 -14.68 -0.95
C VAL A 365 24.05 -14.90 -1.71
N GLY A 366 23.99 -15.90 -2.59
CA GLY A 366 22.81 -16.22 -3.38
C GLY A 366 23.11 -17.22 -4.48
N CYS A 367 22.11 -17.48 -5.30
CA CYS A 367 22.21 -18.37 -6.44
C CYS A 367 21.81 -17.62 -7.71
N TYR A 368 22.70 -17.54 -8.69
CA TYR A 368 22.39 -17.01 -10.02
C TYR A 368 21.37 -17.88 -10.75
N SER A 369 20.64 -17.26 -11.67
CA SER A 369 19.98 -18.03 -12.73
C SER A 369 21.03 -18.61 -13.68
N ALA A 370 20.68 -19.67 -14.41
CA ALA A 370 21.55 -20.22 -15.45
C ALA A 370 21.85 -19.20 -16.55
N CYS A 371 20.88 -18.33 -16.89
CA CYS A 371 21.12 -17.24 -17.82
C CYS A 371 22.17 -16.28 -17.28
N ASP A 372 22.05 -15.86 -16.01
CA ASP A 372 22.92 -14.84 -15.46
C ASP A 372 24.35 -15.32 -15.21
N ALA A 373 24.54 -16.59 -14.83
CA ALA A 373 25.86 -17.15 -14.64
C ALA A 373 26.53 -17.56 -15.96
N LEU A 374 25.80 -18.24 -16.85
CA LEU A 374 26.41 -18.92 -18.00
C LEU A 374 26.33 -18.12 -19.29
N LYS A 375 25.44 -17.11 -19.35
CA LYS A 375 25.24 -16.23 -20.51
C LYS A 375 24.94 -16.96 -21.84
N ASP A 376 24.53 -18.22 -21.78
CA ASP A 376 24.19 -19.03 -22.95
C ASP A 376 22.78 -18.66 -23.44
N PRO A 377 22.58 -18.33 -24.73
CA PRO A 377 21.28 -17.99 -25.31
C PRO A 377 20.16 -19.01 -25.01
N LYS A 378 20.49 -20.29 -24.83
CA LYS A 378 19.51 -21.33 -24.50
C LYS A 378 18.93 -21.17 -23.09
N TYR A 379 19.67 -20.61 -22.15
CA TYR A 379 19.20 -20.34 -20.79
C TYR A 379 18.53 -18.98 -20.68
N CYS A 380 18.96 -18.03 -21.52
CA CYS A 380 18.42 -16.68 -21.57
C CYS A 380 17.19 -16.51 -22.47
N CYS A 381 16.82 -17.56 -23.22
CA CYS A 381 15.76 -17.52 -24.22
C CYS A 381 15.95 -16.38 -25.24
N THR A 382 17.15 -16.27 -25.82
CA THR A 382 17.47 -15.22 -26.80
C THR A 382 17.86 -15.81 -28.16
N GLY A 383 17.82 -14.99 -29.21
CA GLY A 383 18.15 -15.41 -30.58
C GLY A 383 17.26 -16.56 -31.04
N ASN A 384 17.88 -17.70 -31.40
CA ASN A 384 17.17 -18.91 -31.84
C ASN A 384 16.29 -19.54 -30.75
N PHE A 385 16.45 -19.13 -29.49
CA PHE A 385 15.66 -19.59 -28.35
C PHE A 385 14.62 -18.55 -27.87
N SER A 386 14.30 -17.53 -28.67
CA SER A 386 13.40 -16.43 -28.27
C SER A 386 11.91 -16.75 -28.25
N SER A 387 11.53 -17.98 -28.63
CA SER A 387 10.13 -18.41 -28.62
C SER A 387 9.89 -19.42 -27.49
N PRO A 388 8.66 -19.49 -26.94
CA PRO A 388 8.29 -20.52 -25.96
C PRO A 388 8.49 -21.95 -26.47
N ALA A 389 8.40 -22.18 -27.78
CA ALA A 389 8.65 -23.50 -28.38
C ALA A 389 10.14 -23.86 -28.38
N ALA A 390 11.01 -22.87 -28.58
CA ALA A 390 12.46 -23.08 -28.66
C ALA A 390 13.14 -23.06 -27.27
N CYS A 391 12.66 -22.27 -26.32
CA CYS A 391 13.19 -22.23 -24.95
C CYS A 391 12.39 -23.13 -24.01
N GLN A 392 12.89 -24.34 -23.78
CA GLN A 392 12.27 -25.30 -22.87
C GLN A 392 12.96 -25.30 -21.49
N PRO A 393 12.28 -25.77 -20.43
CA PRO A 393 12.90 -25.96 -19.12
C PRO A 393 14.16 -26.83 -19.20
N ASN A 394 15.22 -26.41 -18.54
CA ASN A 394 16.50 -27.12 -18.46
C ASN A 394 16.75 -27.64 -17.03
N ASP A 395 17.85 -28.36 -16.82
CA ASP A 395 18.13 -28.99 -15.52
C ASP A 395 18.24 -27.97 -14.37
N TYR A 396 18.76 -26.77 -14.64
CA TYR A 396 18.83 -25.69 -13.65
C TYR A 396 17.45 -25.12 -13.32
N SER A 397 16.65 -24.76 -14.33
CA SER A 397 15.31 -24.20 -14.07
C SER A 397 14.37 -25.23 -13.43
N LYS A 398 14.49 -26.51 -13.81
CA LYS A 398 13.76 -27.62 -13.15
C LYS A 398 14.16 -27.77 -11.68
N THR A 399 15.44 -27.62 -11.35
CA THR A 399 15.92 -27.67 -9.95
C THR A 399 15.26 -26.57 -9.12
N PHE A 400 15.25 -25.32 -9.62
CA PHE A 400 14.57 -24.22 -8.93
C PHE A 400 13.06 -24.42 -8.84
N LYS A 401 12.42 -24.94 -9.89
CA LYS A 401 10.97 -25.18 -9.92
C LYS A 401 10.54 -26.25 -8.91
N GLN A 402 11.38 -27.26 -8.65
CA GLN A 402 11.08 -28.28 -7.63
C GLN A 402 10.94 -27.69 -6.23
N LEU A 403 11.71 -26.66 -5.93
CA LEU A 403 11.73 -25.96 -4.64
C LEU A 403 10.64 -24.87 -4.59
N CYS A 404 10.58 -24.05 -5.63
CA CYS A 404 9.68 -22.90 -5.73
C CYS A 404 8.63 -23.15 -6.82
N LYS A 405 7.70 -24.06 -6.54
CA LYS A 405 6.71 -24.59 -7.50
C LYS A 405 5.86 -23.51 -8.17
N LEU A 406 5.58 -22.42 -7.46
CA LEU A 406 4.74 -21.33 -7.95
C LEU A 406 5.54 -20.15 -8.51
N ALA A 407 6.88 -20.18 -8.41
CA ALA A 407 7.74 -19.13 -8.95
C ALA A 407 8.09 -19.40 -10.42
N HIS A 408 8.28 -18.34 -11.21
CA HIS A 408 8.82 -18.45 -12.57
C HIS A 408 10.35 -18.59 -12.52
N THR A 409 10.88 -19.59 -13.22
CA THR A 409 12.29 -20.02 -13.09
C THR A 409 13.11 -19.88 -14.37
N TYR A 410 12.45 -19.54 -15.48
CA TYR A 410 13.09 -19.17 -16.75
C TYR A 410 12.15 -18.23 -17.54
N PRO A 411 12.66 -17.50 -18.57
CA PRO A 411 11.89 -16.43 -19.23
C PRO A 411 10.55 -16.81 -19.87
N HIS A 412 10.36 -18.07 -20.27
CA HIS A 412 9.12 -18.58 -20.85
C HIS A 412 8.39 -19.56 -19.93
N ASP A 413 8.70 -19.54 -18.64
CA ASP A 413 7.96 -20.27 -17.62
C ASP A 413 6.54 -19.72 -17.53
N ASN A 414 5.55 -20.60 -17.58
CA ASN A 414 4.13 -20.25 -17.51
C ASN A 414 3.33 -21.35 -16.79
N ASP A 415 4.00 -22.07 -15.88
CA ASP A 415 3.40 -23.12 -15.05
C ASP A 415 3.77 -22.93 -13.56
N PRO A 416 2.90 -22.34 -12.74
CA PRO A 416 1.59 -21.80 -13.09
C PRO A 416 1.71 -20.50 -13.90
N PRO A 417 0.67 -20.06 -14.62
CA PRO A 417 0.68 -18.75 -15.27
C PRO A 417 0.71 -17.63 -14.23
N THR A 418 1.15 -16.43 -14.63
CA THR A 418 1.04 -15.23 -13.80
C THR A 418 -0.40 -15.03 -13.34
N TYR A 419 -0.61 -15.00 -12.02
CA TYR A 419 -1.94 -14.85 -11.45
C TYR A 419 -2.42 -13.43 -11.59
N LYS A 420 -3.71 -13.27 -11.93
CA LYS A 420 -4.38 -11.98 -11.97
C LYS A 420 -5.55 -11.99 -11.00
N CYS A 421 -5.45 -11.21 -9.94
CA CYS A 421 -6.42 -11.15 -8.86
C CYS A 421 -7.22 -9.85 -8.94
N SER A 422 -8.53 -9.91 -8.70
CA SER A 422 -9.41 -8.75 -8.63
C SER A 422 -10.09 -8.66 -7.27
N GLY A 423 -10.18 -7.46 -6.71
CA GLY A 423 -10.89 -7.20 -5.46
C GLY A 423 -10.16 -7.62 -4.18
N ALA A 424 -8.86 -7.87 -4.24
CA ALA A 424 -8.03 -7.98 -3.04
C ALA A 424 -7.88 -6.59 -2.39
N THR A 425 -7.97 -6.52 -1.07
CA THR A 425 -7.85 -5.26 -0.30
C THR A 425 -6.40 -4.91 -0.03
N SER A 426 -5.52 -5.91 0.04
CA SER A 426 -4.10 -5.73 0.26
C SER A 426 -3.27 -6.93 -0.20
N TYR A 427 -1.95 -6.76 -0.26
CA TYR A 427 -0.97 -7.80 -0.54
C TYR A 427 0.02 -7.83 0.61
N ASN A 428 0.05 -8.94 1.35
CA ASN A 428 1.06 -9.20 2.36
C ASN A 428 2.28 -9.82 1.68
N ILE A 429 3.42 -9.13 1.74
CA ILE A 429 4.71 -9.57 1.24
C ILE A 429 5.59 -9.87 2.45
N THR A 430 5.95 -11.13 2.64
CA THR A 430 6.77 -11.55 3.79
C THR A 430 8.13 -12.03 3.30
N PHE A 431 9.20 -11.47 3.86
CA PHE A 431 10.58 -11.92 3.65
C PHE A 431 10.96 -12.93 4.73
N CYS A 432 11.58 -14.03 4.34
CA CYS A 432 11.92 -15.15 5.23
C CYS A 432 10.73 -15.73 6.04
N PRO A 433 9.63 -16.17 5.38
CA PRO A 433 8.40 -16.63 6.04
C PRO A 433 8.52 -18.08 6.58
N PHE A 434 9.45 -18.30 7.50
CA PHE A 434 9.84 -19.62 8.03
C PHE A 434 9.20 -19.99 9.36
#